data_AF-A0A7S0ZQV1-F1
#
_entry.id   AF-A0A7S0ZQV1-F1
#
_cell.length_a   1.000
_cell.length_b   1.000
_cell.length_c   1.000
_cell.angle_alpha   90.00
_cell.angle_beta   90.00
_cell.angle_gamma   90.00
#
_symmetry.space_group_name_H-M   'P 1'
#
loop_
_entity.id
_entity.type
_entity.pdbx_description
1 polymer ?
#
loop_
_entity_poly.entity_id
_entity_poly.type
_entity_poly.pdbx_seq_one_letter_code
_entity_poly.pdbx_strand_id
1 'polypeptide(L)'
;AGLKRRQTVVVESSRKELLDSRLYRRTVADHEYWENYLTTDRYFKNMLSLPSSRIIRALSGPLASVALTSALVCTYETLRSQGVVPAEFPSILMPNNTPLQLTSFAVSLLLVFRTNQSYDRWWEARKIWGGVLNRVRDIVTQTVVFIPEDEKELRIAMRNWTIAFTRTLEAHLQGKLVSRDLKSNLENVLSPKELDMVMNSQHK
;
A
#
# COMPACT_ATOMS: atom_id res chain seq x y z
N ALA A 1 -32.11 1.24 -18.32
CA ALA A 1 -31.60 -0.14 -18.11
C ALA A 1 -30.06 -0.25 -18.06
N GLY A 2 -29.29 0.51 -18.87
CA GLY A 2 -27.82 0.37 -18.93
C GLY A 2 -27.01 0.91 -17.74
N LEU A 3 -27.51 1.92 -17.02
CA LEU A 3 -26.81 2.52 -15.86
C LEU A 3 -26.72 1.58 -14.65
N LYS A 4 -27.81 0.85 -14.35
CA LYS A 4 -27.81 -0.17 -13.29
C LYS A 4 -26.79 -1.28 -13.59
N ARG A 5 -26.72 -1.76 -14.83
CA ARG A 5 -25.75 -2.80 -15.25
C ARG A 5 -24.29 -2.35 -15.10
N ARG A 6 -23.97 -1.09 -15.44
CA ARG A 6 -22.62 -0.55 -15.24
C ARG A 6 -22.24 -0.40 -13.76
N GLN A 7 -23.18 0.03 -12.91
CA GLN A 7 -22.94 0.08 -11.47
C GLN A 7 -22.72 -1.32 -10.87
N THR A 8 -23.51 -2.32 -11.28
CA THR A 8 -23.32 -3.71 -10.81
C THR A 8 -21.94 -4.25 -11.20
N VAL A 9 -21.49 -4.01 -12.44
CA VAL A 9 -20.18 -4.50 -12.92
C VAL A 9 -19.00 -3.83 -12.20
N VAL A 10 -19.09 -2.53 -11.90
CA VAL A 10 -18.03 -1.80 -11.17
C VAL A 10 -17.96 -2.24 -9.69
N VAL A 11 -19.11 -2.51 -9.08
CA VAL A 11 -19.21 -3.04 -7.71
C VAL A 11 -18.66 -4.47 -7.65
N GLU A 12 -18.97 -5.31 -8.64
CA GLU A 12 -18.44 -6.68 -8.75
C GLU A 12 -16.91 -6.70 -8.92
N SER A 13 -16.37 -5.78 -9.73
CA SER A 13 -14.93 -5.60 -9.94
C SER A 13 -14.21 -5.14 -8.68
N SER A 14 -14.76 -4.13 -8.00
CA SER A 14 -14.20 -3.61 -6.74
C SER A 14 -14.29 -4.66 -5.63
N ARG A 15 -15.36 -5.45 -5.61
CA ARG A 15 -15.52 -6.58 -4.68
C ARG A 15 -14.51 -7.69 -4.96
N LYS A 16 -14.23 -8.02 -6.23
CA LYS A 16 -13.17 -8.97 -6.60
C LYS A 16 -11.80 -8.46 -6.21
N GLU A 17 -11.46 -7.20 -6.47
CA GLU A 17 -10.19 -6.61 -6.03
C GLU A 17 -10.08 -6.58 -4.49
N LEU A 18 -11.17 -6.30 -3.79
CA LEU A 18 -11.22 -6.36 -2.33
C LEU A 18 -11.10 -7.80 -1.81
N LEU A 19 -11.70 -8.78 -2.46
CA LEU A 19 -11.58 -10.21 -2.11
C LEU A 19 -10.18 -10.76 -2.43
N ASP A 20 -9.59 -10.37 -3.56
CA ASP A 20 -8.21 -10.68 -3.91
C ASP A 20 -7.23 -9.99 -2.96
N SER A 21 -7.52 -8.76 -2.52
CA SER A 21 -6.72 -8.10 -1.48
C SER A 21 -6.88 -8.76 -0.10
N ARG A 22 -8.01 -9.44 0.14
CA ARG A 22 -8.28 -10.18 1.39
C ARG A 22 -7.50 -11.51 1.46
N LEU A 23 -7.23 -12.17 0.32
CA LEU A 23 -6.36 -13.36 0.26
C LEU A 23 -4.96 -13.10 0.83
N TYR A 24 -4.46 -11.87 0.74
CA TYR A 24 -3.13 -11.50 1.23
C TYR A 24 -3.13 -10.85 2.62
N ARG A 25 -4.30 -10.63 3.27
CA ARG A 25 -4.37 -9.74 4.45
C ARG A 25 -4.22 -10.43 5.81
N ARG A 26 -4.19 -11.77 5.90
CA ARG A 26 -3.82 -12.50 7.13
C ARG A 26 -3.40 -13.94 6.80
N THR A 27 -2.16 -14.15 6.36
CA THR A 27 -1.46 -15.34 6.86
C THR A 27 -1.06 -14.98 8.28
N VAL A 28 -1.76 -15.52 9.28
CA VAL A 28 -1.13 -15.63 10.59
C VAL A 28 0.19 -16.35 10.32
N ALA A 29 1.28 -15.86 10.89
CA ALA A 29 2.58 -16.50 10.70
C ALA A 29 2.51 -17.87 11.41
N ASP A 30 1.96 -18.84 10.70
CA ASP A 30 1.77 -20.19 11.19
C ASP A 30 3.10 -20.93 11.11
N HIS A 31 3.22 -22.01 11.88
CA HIS A 31 4.45 -22.80 11.90
C HIS A 31 4.84 -23.30 10.50
N GLU A 32 3.84 -23.72 9.72
CA GLU A 32 4.02 -24.16 8.33
C GLU A 32 4.52 -23.03 7.42
N TYR A 33 4.08 -21.78 7.64
CA TYR A 33 4.62 -20.62 6.93
C TYR A 33 6.09 -20.37 7.31
N TRP A 34 6.43 -20.52 8.59
CA TRP A 34 7.79 -20.37 9.09
C TRP A 34 8.75 -21.44 8.56
N GLU A 35 8.32 -22.70 8.51
CA GLU A 35 9.10 -23.79 7.92
C GLU A 35 9.35 -23.54 6.42
N ASN A 36 8.31 -23.15 5.67
CA ASN A 36 8.45 -22.76 4.28
C ASN A 36 9.34 -21.52 4.08
N TYR A 37 9.45 -20.65 5.09
CA TYR A 37 10.33 -19.48 5.09
C TYR A 37 11.81 -19.87 5.32
N LEU A 38 12.11 -21.00 5.93
CA LEU A 38 13.49 -21.46 6.13
C LEU A 38 14.06 -22.17 4.89
N THR A 39 13.21 -22.57 3.95
CA THR A 39 13.62 -23.26 2.72
C THR A 39 14.40 -22.37 1.76
N THR A 40 15.58 -22.83 1.32
CA THR A 40 16.47 -22.12 0.38
C THR A 40 15.87 -21.95 -1.02
N ASP A 41 15.01 -22.87 -1.47
CA ASP A 41 14.34 -22.84 -2.78
C ASP A 41 13.52 -21.57 -3.02
N ARG A 42 13.13 -20.88 -1.94
CA ARG A 42 12.44 -19.59 -2.02
C ARG A 42 13.26 -18.56 -2.80
N TYR A 43 14.58 -18.50 -2.62
CA TYR A 43 15.39 -17.50 -3.30
C TYR A 43 15.33 -17.67 -4.81
N PHE A 44 15.36 -18.92 -5.29
CA PHE A 44 15.22 -19.22 -6.71
C PHE A 44 13.82 -18.89 -7.23
N LYS A 45 12.75 -19.26 -6.51
CA LYS A 45 11.37 -18.90 -6.89
C LYS A 45 11.15 -17.38 -6.89
N ASN A 46 11.72 -16.67 -5.93
CA ASN A 46 11.68 -15.21 -5.88
C ASN A 46 12.48 -14.60 -7.02
N MET A 47 13.66 -15.12 -7.35
CA MET A 47 14.49 -14.64 -8.45
C MET A 47 13.77 -14.78 -9.81
N LEU A 48 13.08 -15.91 -10.03
CA LEU A 48 12.28 -16.15 -11.23
C LEU A 48 11.01 -15.28 -11.32
N SER A 49 10.50 -14.80 -10.18
CA SER A 49 9.34 -13.90 -10.13
C SER A 49 9.71 -12.41 -10.06
N LEU A 50 11.00 -12.07 -10.01
CA LEU A 50 11.46 -10.67 -10.08
C LEU A 50 10.85 -9.88 -11.27
N PRO A 51 10.82 -10.39 -12.52
CA PRO A 51 10.29 -9.61 -13.64
C PRO A 51 8.78 -9.31 -13.56
N SER A 52 8.02 -10.07 -12.76
CA SER A 52 6.59 -9.80 -12.53
C SER A 52 6.33 -8.85 -11.36
N SER A 53 7.37 -8.48 -10.58
CA SER A 53 7.25 -7.57 -9.44
C SER A 53 6.86 -6.17 -9.86
N ARG A 54 5.88 -5.58 -9.17
CA ARG A 54 5.44 -4.19 -9.36
C ARG A 54 6.58 -3.19 -9.14
N ILE A 55 7.48 -3.48 -8.20
CA ILE A 55 8.61 -2.60 -7.88
C ILE A 55 9.55 -2.53 -9.09
N ILE A 56 9.95 -3.67 -9.64
CA ILE A 56 10.87 -3.72 -10.79
C ILE A 56 10.22 -3.09 -12.02
N ARG A 57 8.92 -3.33 -12.25
CA ARG A 57 8.17 -2.67 -13.32
C ARG A 57 8.03 -1.16 -13.14
N ALA A 58 8.00 -0.67 -11.90
CA ALA A 58 7.99 0.77 -11.64
C ALA A 58 9.38 1.41 -11.85
N LEU A 59 10.46 0.68 -11.56
CA LEU A 59 11.83 1.16 -11.77
C LEU A 59 12.36 0.96 -13.19
N SER A 60 11.71 0.15 -14.03
CA SER A 60 12.22 -0.19 -15.36
C SER A 60 12.35 1.02 -16.29
N GLY A 61 11.47 2.03 -16.17
CA GLY A 61 11.54 3.26 -16.96
C GLY A 61 12.81 4.07 -16.68
N PRO A 62 13.04 4.52 -15.43
CA PRO A 62 14.28 5.20 -15.04
C PRO A 62 15.54 4.36 -15.29
N LEU A 63 15.49 3.04 -15.08
CA LEU A 63 16.63 2.17 -15.33
C LEU A 63 16.96 2.11 -16.83
N ALA A 64 15.94 2.01 -17.69
CA ALA A 64 16.11 2.01 -19.13
C ALA A 64 16.65 3.34 -19.65
N SER A 65 16.24 4.48 -19.10
CA SER A 65 16.79 5.78 -19.50
C SER A 65 18.27 5.91 -19.16
N VAL A 66 18.66 5.51 -17.93
CA VAL A 66 20.08 5.52 -17.50
C VAL A 66 20.91 4.54 -18.33
N ALA A 67 20.39 3.35 -18.62
CA ALA A 67 21.06 2.35 -19.45
C ALA A 67 21.24 2.85 -20.89
N LEU A 68 20.22 3.48 -21.47
CA LEU A 68 20.28 4.06 -22.81
C LEU A 68 21.32 5.19 -22.88
N THR A 69 21.30 6.14 -21.93
CA THR A 69 22.29 7.22 -21.91
C THR A 69 23.71 6.69 -21.72
N SER A 70 23.89 5.69 -20.85
CA SER A 70 25.20 5.06 -20.63
C SER A 70 25.68 4.36 -21.89
N ALA A 71 24.81 3.61 -22.56
CA ALA A 71 25.13 2.93 -23.81
C ALA A 71 25.54 3.92 -24.91
N LEU A 72 24.80 5.02 -25.06
CA LEU A 72 25.12 6.08 -26.04
C LEU A 72 26.48 6.74 -25.77
N VAL A 73 26.80 7.03 -24.50
CA VAL A 73 28.11 7.61 -24.13
C VAL A 73 29.23 6.61 -24.39
N CYS A 74 29.06 5.35 -24.01
CA CYS A 74 30.05 4.31 -24.25
C CYS A 74 30.29 4.05 -25.74
N THR A 75 29.23 3.99 -26.55
CA THR A 75 29.37 3.79 -28.00
C THR A 75 30.04 4.99 -28.66
N TYR A 76 29.69 6.21 -28.26
CA TYR A 76 30.35 7.43 -28.74
C TYR A 76 31.87 7.42 -28.46
N GLU A 77 32.27 7.16 -27.21
CA GLU A 77 33.70 7.13 -26.87
C GLU A 77 34.44 5.97 -27.54
N THR A 78 33.77 4.83 -27.74
CA THR A 78 34.34 3.69 -28.48
C THR A 78 34.59 4.05 -29.95
N LEU A 79 33.62 4.64 -30.64
CA LEU A 79 33.77 5.08 -32.03
C LEU A 79 34.83 6.18 -32.19
N ARG A 80 34.95 7.07 -31.20
CA ARG A 80 35.99 8.09 -31.14
C ARG A 80 37.38 7.49 -30.99
N SER A 81 37.57 6.51 -30.11
CA SER A 81 38.85 5.82 -29.92
C SER A 81 39.32 5.06 -31.17
N GLN A 82 38.39 4.61 -32.02
CA GLN A 82 38.69 3.95 -33.30
C GLN A 82 38.99 4.95 -34.43
N GLY A 83 38.93 6.26 -34.18
CA GLY A 83 39.24 7.29 -35.18
C GLY A 83 38.18 7.46 -36.28
N VAL A 84 36.97 6.90 -36.09
CA VAL A 84 35.84 7.03 -37.03
C VAL A 84 35.20 8.42 -36.93
N VAL A 85 35.29 9.05 -35.77
CA VAL A 85 34.75 10.39 -35.49
C VAL A 85 35.83 11.45 -35.78
N PRO A 86 35.50 12.57 -36.46
CA PRO A 86 36.45 13.67 -36.71
C PRO A 86 37.09 14.20 -35.41
N ALA A 87 38.37 14.56 -35.48
CA ALA A 87 39.18 14.99 -34.33
C ALA A 87 38.68 16.29 -33.63
N GLU A 88 37.77 17.02 -34.26
CA GLU A 88 37.17 18.26 -33.72
C GLU A 88 36.24 18.00 -32.54
N PHE A 89 35.74 16.76 -32.37
CA PHE A 89 34.82 16.43 -31.29
C PHE A 89 35.58 16.11 -29.96
N PRO A 90 35.28 16.82 -28.85
CA PRO A 90 35.94 16.61 -27.56
C PRO A 90 35.45 15.33 -26.83
N SER A 91 36.25 14.84 -25.87
CA SER A 91 35.84 13.75 -24.96
C SER A 91 34.79 14.26 -24.01
N ILE A 92 33.79 13.42 -23.75
CA ILE A 92 32.74 13.66 -22.77
C ILE A 92 33.15 13.08 -21.40
N LEU A 93 34.21 12.27 -21.35
CA LEU A 93 34.76 11.72 -20.11
C LEU A 93 35.13 12.82 -19.11
N MET A 94 34.58 12.73 -17.91
CA MET A 94 34.94 13.60 -16.80
C MET A 94 36.34 13.22 -16.26
N PRO A 95 37.31 14.13 -16.20
CA PRO A 95 38.65 13.85 -15.68
C PRO A 95 38.66 13.57 -14.18
N ASN A 96 37.67 14.09 -13.44
CA ASN A 96 37.56 13.94 -12.00
C ASN A 96 36.18 13.40 -11.59
N ASN A 97 36.16 12.32 -10.81
CA ASN A 97 34.96 11.70 -10.28
C ASN A 97 34.64 12.11 -8.82
N THR A 98 35.44 12.97 -8.17
CA THR A 98 35.19 13.41 -6.77
C THR A 98 33.77 13.97 -6.55
N PRO A 99 33.21 14.82 -7.43
CA PRO A 99 31.84 15.33 -7.23
C PRO A 99 30.80 14.20 -7.22
N LEU A 100 30.97 13.18 -8.07
CA LEU A 100 30.08 12.02 -8.11
C LEU A 100 30.19 11.18 -6.84
N GLN A 101 31.40 10.98 -6.31
CA GLN A 101 31.59 10.22 -5.08
C GLN A 101 30.94 10.91 -3.87
N LEU A 102 31.18 12.21 -3.71
CA LEU A 102 30.62 12.98 -2.59
C LEU A 102 29.10 13.05 -2.65
N THR A 103 28.54 13.29 -3.84
CA THR A 103 27.08 13.33 -4.03
C THR A 103 26.45 11.95 -3.83
N SER A 104 27.08 10.88 -4.31
CA SER A 104 26.57 9.51 -4.11
C SER A 104 26.50 9.15 -2.62
N PHE A 105 27.52 9.53 -1.85
CA PHE A 105 27.53 9.35 -0.40
C PHE A 105 26.44 10.18 0.30
N ALA A 106 26.28 11.46 -0.08
CA ALA A 106 25.24 12.31 0.48
C ALA A 106 23.83 11.75 0.18
N VAL A 107 23.58 11.31 -1.05
CA VAL A 107 22.30 10.73 -1.48
C VAL A 107 22.01 9.42 -0.75
N SER A 108 23.01 8.54 -0.56
CA SER A 108 22.81 7.28 0.16
C SER A 108 22.45 7.52 1.63
N LEU A 109 23.13 8.47 2.29
CA LEU A 109 22.85 8.84 3.67
C LEU A 109 21.44 9.45 3.82
N LEU A 110 21.06 10.37 2.93
CA LEU A 110 19.72 10.96 2.91
C LEU A 110 18.63 9.91 2.67
N LEU A 111 18.89 8.93 1.80
CA LEU A 111 17.97 7.83 1.54
C LEU A 111 17.73 7.02 2.82
N VAL A 112 18.78 6.66 3.57
CA VAL A 112 18.68 5.92 4.83
C VAL A 112 17.84 6.67 5.87
N PHE A 113 18.10 7.96 6.07
CA PHE A 113 17.31 8.76 7.01
C PHE A 113 15.85 8.87 6.58
N ARG A 114 15.60 9.08 5.28
CA ARG A 114 14.24 9.14 4.73
C ARG A 114 13.49 7.82 4.90
N THR A 115 14.14 6.68 4.65
CA THR A 115 13.51 5.37 4.80
C THR A 115 13.20 5.06 6.25
N ASN A 116 14.11 5.39 7.18
CA ASN A 116 13.90 5.19 8.61
C ASN A 116 12.71 6.01 9.12
N GLN A 117 12.68 7.31 8.81
CA GLN A 117 11.57 8.17 9.24
C GLN A 117 10.23 7.73 8.63
N SER A 118 10.23 7.26 7.39
CA SER A 118 9.02 6.73 6.73
C SER A 118 8.54 5.45 7.40
N TYR A 119 9.48 4.57 7.79
CA TYR A 119 9.18 3.33 8.51
C TYR A 119 8.61 3.61 9.90
N ASP A 120 9.20 4.55 10.65
CA ASP A 120 8.73 4.93 11.98
C ASP A 120 7.29 5.47 11.94
N ARG A 121 6.97 6.33 10.96
CA ARG A 121 5.60 6.83 10.74
C ARG A 121 4.62 5.71 10.40
N TRP A 122 5.02 4.77 9.55
CA TRP A 122 4.20 3.60 9.23
C TRP A 122 3.95 2.73 10.47
N TRP A 123 4.99 2.51 11.28
CA TRP A 123 4.90 1.72 12.50
C TRP A 123 4.04 2.40 13.56
N GLU A 124 4.18 3.71 13.73
CA GLU A 124 3.33 4.51 14.61
C GLU A 124 1.84 4.40 14.22
N ALA A 125 1.51 4.58 12.95
CA ALA A 125 0.15 4.39 12.45
C ALA A 125 -0.37 2.98 12.73
N ARG A 126 0.48 1.95 12.56
CA ARG A 126 0.12 0.55 12.86
C ARG A 126 -0.18 0.33 14.35
N LYS A 127 0.61 0.93 15.24
CA LYS A 127 0.40 0.90 16.70
C LYS A 127 -0.92 1.58 17.09
N ILE A 128 -1.17 2.78 16.57
CA ILE A 128 -2.41 3.53 16.83
C ILE A 128 -3.63 2.73 16.37
N TRP A 129 -3.61 2.18 15.14
CA TRP A 129 -4.69 1.33 14.63
C TRP A 129 -4.89 0.06 15.47
N GLY A 130 -3.79 -0.54 15.97
CA GLY A 130 -3.84 -1.64 16.93
C GLY A 130 -4.54 -1.25 18.23
N GLY A 131 -4.24 -0.05 18.77
CA GLY A 131 -4.90 0.51 19.94
C GLY A 131 -6.40 0.71 19.75
N VAL A 132 -6.81 1.25 18.60
CA VAL A 132 -8.24 1.41 18.24
C VAL A 132 -8.96 0.06 18.23
N LEU A 133 -8.37 -0.96 17.60
CA LEU A 133 -8.97 -2.31 17.55
C LEU A 133 -9.11 -2.95 18.93
N ASN A 134 -8.11 -2.76 19.81
CA ASN A 134 -8.19 -3.25 21.19
C ASN A 134 -9.31 -2.53 21.94
N ARG A 135 -9.39 -1.20 21.85
CA ARG A 135 -10.45 -0.43 22.52
C ARG A 135 -11.85 -0.82 22.04
N VAL A 136 -12.02 -1.06 20.75
CA VAL A 136 -13.26 -1.56 20.16
C VAL A 136 -13.66 -2.93 20.75
N ARG A 137 -12.70 -3.85 20.93
CA ARG A 137 -12.95 -5.14 21.58
C ARG A 137 -13.32 -4.99 23.05
N ASP A 138 -12.66 -4.07 23.75
CA ASP A 138 -12.97 -3.78 25.16
C ASP A 138 -14.41 -3.26 25.29
N ILE A 139 -14.84 -2.34 24.41
CA ILE A 139 -16.21 -1.81 24.40
C ILE A 139 -17.23 -2.94 24.19
N VAL A 140 -16.99 -3.84 23.22
CA VAL A 140 -17.90 -4.97 22.98
C VAL A 140 -17.93 -5.92 24.17
N THR A 141 -16.77 -6.20 24.77
CA THR A 141 -16.68 -7.05 25.97
C THR A 141 -17.46 -6.43 27.14
N GLN A 142 -17.26 -5.14 27.39
CA GLN A 142 -18.00 -4.40 28.42
C GLN A 142 -19.51 -4.39 28.13
N THR A 143 -19.91 -4.24 26.88
CA THR A 143 -21.31 -4.31 26.46
C THR A 143 -21.93 -5.66 26.83
N VAL A 144 -21.22 -6.76 26.60
CA VAL A 144 -21.70 -8.12 26.93
C VAL A 144 -21.76 -8.35 28.44
N VAL A 145 -20.83 -7.79 29.21
CA VAL A 145 -20.73 -8.00 30.66
C VAL A 145 -21.69 -7.12 31.46
N PHE A 146 -21.82 -5.84 31.11
CA PHE A 146 -22.53 -4.86 31.94
C PHE A 146 -23.98 -4.62 31.54
N ILE A 147 -24.34 -4.81 30.27
CA ILE A 147 -25.73 -4.65 29.82
C ILE A 147 -26.41 -5.99 30.05
N PRO A 148 -27.56 -6.09 30.74
CA PRO A 148 -28.21 -7.39 30.96
C PRO A 148 -28.79 -8.01 29.66
N GLU A 149 -29.11 -9.30 29.68
CA GLU A 149 -29.52 -10.09 28.50
C GLU A 149 -30.95 -9.79 28.01
N ASP A 150 -31.76 -9.16 28.86
CA ASP A 150 -33.09 -8.64 28.54
C ASP A 150 -33.02 -7.42 27.60
N GLU A 151 -31.99 -6.60 27.70
CA GLU A 151 -31.73 -5.43 26.85
C GLU A 151 -31.02 -5.79 25.52
N LYS A 152 -31.59 -6.74 24.75
CA LYS A 152 -31.00 -7.22 23.49
C LYS A 152 -30.82 -6.12 22.44
N GLU A 153 -31.77 -5.19 22.35
CA GLU A 153 -31.71 -4.09 21.39
C GLU A 153 -30.50 -3.18 21.63
N LEU A 154 -30.21 -2.87 22.89
CA LEU A 154 -29.07 -2.03 23.26
C LEU A 154 -27.73 -2.72 22.96
N ARG A 155 -27.63 -4.03 23.23
CA ARG A 155 -26.44 -4.83 22.88
C ARG A 155 -26.20 -4.88 21.38
N ILE A 156 -27.26 -5.05 20.59
CA ILE A 156 -27.19 -5.04 19.12
C ILE A 156 -26.78 -3.67 18.61
N ALA A 157 -27.35 -2.59 19.16
CA ALA A 157 -27.01 -1.23 18.80
C ALA A 157 -25.53 -0.92 19.08
N MET A 158 -25.02 -1.22 20.28
CA MET A 158 -23.61 -1.01 20.64
C MET A 158 -22.65 -1.77 19.71
N ARG A 159 -22.96 -3.03 19.38
CA ARG A 159 -22.20 -3.82 18.41
C ARG A 159 -22.19 -3.16 17.03
N ASN A 160 -23.37 -2.79 16.52
CA ASN A 160 -23.52 -2.23 15.18
C ASN A 160 -22.81 -0.87 15.06
N TRP A 161 -22.92 0.00 16.06
CA TRP A 161 -22.21 1.28 16.12
C TRP A 161 -20.70 1.12 16.22
N THR A 162 -20.22 0.10 16.93
CA THR A 162 -18.78 -0.21 17.01
C THR A 162 -18.22 -0.66 15.65
N ILE A 163 -18.97 -1.48 14.91
CA ILE A 163 -18.63 -1.86 13.53
C ILE A 163 -18.65 -0.64 12.62
N ALA A 164 -19.71 0.18 12.71
CA ALA A 164 -19.86 1.38 11.91
C ALA A 164 -18.72 2.37 12.13
N PHE A 165 -18.32 2.61 13.38
CA PHE A 165 -17.18 3.46 13.74
C PHE A 165 -15.90 2.99 13.04
N THR A 166 -15.57 1.70 13.14
CA THR A 166 -14.33 1.16 12.57
C THR A 166 -14.31 1.29 11.04
N ARG A 167 -15.45 1.06 10.38
CA ARG A 167 -15.59 1.18 8.91
C ARG A 167 -15.54 2.63 8.43
N THR A 168 -16.18 3.52 9.18
CA THR A 168 -16.19 4.94 8.86
C THR A 168 -14.80 5.54 9.04
N LEU A 169 -14.10 5.19 10.15
CA LEU A 169 -12.72 5.58 10.38
C LEU A 169 -11.76 5.05 9.31
N GLU A 170 -11.92 3.80 8.86
CA GLU A 170 -11.15 3.25 7.72
C GLU A 170 -11.36 4.09 6.46
N ALA A 171 -12.61 4.43 6.13
CA ALA A 171 -12.95 5.25 4.97
C ALA A 171 -12.45 6.71 5.12
N HIS A 172 -12.47 7.27 6.33
CA HIS A 172 -11.91 8.58 6.64
C HIS A 172 -10.42 8.64 6.30
N LEU A 173 -9.65 7.65 6.77
CA LEU A 173 -8.19 7.61 6.59
C LEU A 173 -7.77 7.31 5.15
N GLN A 174 -8.58 6.58 4.37
CA GLN A 174 -8.28 6.22 2.97
C GLN A 174 -8.72 7.31 1.97
N GLY A 175 -9.48 8.30 2.41
CA GLY A 175 -9.94 9.40 1.57
C GLY A 175 -11.03 9.02 0.56
N LYS A 176 -11.30 9.94 -0.38
CA LYS A 176 -12.53 9.97 -1.20
C LYS A 176 -12.79 8.75 -2.10
N LEU A 177 -11.77 7.95 -2.43
CA LEU A 177 -11.92 6.83 -3.37
C LEU A 177 -12.63 5.63 -2.74
N VAL A 178 -12.45 5.38 -1.44
CA VAL A 178 -13.09 4.25 -0.72
C VAL A 178 -14.40 4.67 -0.05
N SER A 179 -14.62 5.97 0.16
CA SER A 179 -15.91 6.50 0.65
C SER A 179 -17.11 6.16 -0.24
N ARG A 180 -16.91 5.76 -1.50
CA ARG A 180 -17.99 5.34 -2.41
C ARG A 180 -18.67 4.04 -1.98
N ASP A 181 -17.94 3.15 -1.30
CA ASP A 181 -18.48 1.90 -0.76
C ASP A 181 -18.85 2.00 0.74
N LEU A 182 -18.71 3.17 1.36
CA LEU A 182 -19.05 3.31 2.79
C LEU A 182 -20.55 3.07 3.01
N LYS A 183 -21.40 3.62 2.15
CA LYS A 183 -22.85 3.46 2.25
C LYS A 183 -23.25 1.98 2.11
N SER A 184 -22.77 1.31 1.07
CA SER A 184 -23.08 -0.12 0.84
C SER A 184 -22.57 -1.04 1.94
N ASN A 185 -21.42 -0.70 2.55
CA ASN A 185 -20.88 -1.46 3.68
C ASN A 185 -21.68 -1.27 4.99
N LEU A 186 -22.30 -0.10 5.18
CA LEU A 186 -23.07 0.22 6.40
C LEU A 186 -24.57 -0.09 6.28
N GLU A 187 -25.10 -0.25 5.06
CA GLU A 187 -26.52 -0.58 4.80
C GLU A 187 -26.98 -1.87 5.52
N ASN A 188 -26.08 -2.83 5.73
CA ASN A 188 -26.38 -4.09 6.44
C ASN A 188 -26.11 -4.04 7.96
N VAL A 189 -25.62 -2.91 8.47
CA VAL A 189 -25.17 -2.75 9.86
C VAL A 189 -26.02 -1.74 10.62
N LEU A 190 -26.37 -0.62 9.98
CA LEU A 190 -27.15 0.47 10.57
C LEU A 190 -28.56 0.52 9.99
N SER A 191 -29.51 1.03 10.77
CA SER A 191 -30.83 1.35 10.23
C SER A 191 -30.75 2.49 9.20
N PRO A 192 -31.72 2.63 8.28
CA PRO A 192 -31.68 3.68 7.26
C PRO A 192 -31.56 5.10 7.84
N LYS A 193 -32.19 5.36 8.99
CA LYS A 193 -32.13 6.66 9.69
C LYS A 193 -30.72 6.96 10.22
N GLU A 194 -30.09 5.96 10.85
CA GLU A 194 -28.72 6.10 11.39
C GLU A 194 -27.70 6.24 10.26
N LEU A 195 -27.90 5.50 9.16
CA LEU A 195 -27.07 5.60 7.97
C LEU A 195 -27.12 7.01 7.37
N ASP A 196 -28.32 7.59 7.22
CA ASP A 196 -28.47 8.96 6.72
C ASP A 196 -27.82 9.97 7.68
N MET A 197 -27.88 9.74 9.00
CA MET A 197 -27.19 10.58 9.98
C MET A 197 -25.67 10.57 9.79
N VAL A 198 -25.06 9.38 9.63
CA VAL A 198 -23.62 9.24 9.35
C VAL A 198 -23.26 9.88 8.01
N MET A 199 -24.09 9.68 6.98
CA MET A 199 -23.84 10.21 5.64
C MET A 199 -24.03 11.73 5.53
N ASN A 200 -24.80 12.35 6.42
CA ASN A 200 -24.97 13.80 6.48
C ASN A 200 -23.99 14.49 7.44
N SER A 201 -23.25 13.74 8.24
CA SER A 201 -22.24 14.29 9.15
C SER A 201 -21.07 14.96 8.40
N GLN A 202 -20.55 16.05 8.97
CA GLN A 202 -19.40 16.78 8.40
C GLN A 202 -18.09 15.98 8.55
N HIS A 203 -17.96 15.24 9.65
CA HIS A 203 -16.80 14.41 9.95
C HIS A 203 -17.21 12.94 9.90
N LYS A 204 -16.89 12.30 8.78
CA LYS A 204 -17.04 10.86 8.55
C LYS A 204 -15.69 10.21 8.72
#